data_AF-A0A6G0XLB3-F1
#
_entry.id   AF-A0A6G0XLB3-F1
#
_cell.length_a   1.000
_cell.length_b   1.000
_cell.length_c   1.000
_cell.angle_alpha   90.00
_cell.angle_beta   90.00
_cell.angle_gamma   90.00
#
_symmetry.space_group_name_H-M   'P 1'
#
loop_
_entity.id
_entity.type
_entity.pdbx_description
1 polymer ?
#
loop_
_entity_poly.entity_id
_entity_poly.type
_entity_poly.pdbx_seq_one_letter_code
_entity_poly.pdbx_strand_id
1 'polypeptide(L)'
;MLRCVALSALAAWTTASPAAEVNEWPSVENDHTKLQIIFPESLQKKDGYVHKDALFGYPGYSVGSLQTQLIYVNGTGCEDFPKGNWEPPFALMIDRGDCVFVEKVRRAQHAGARAVIIADNKCLCTDEDCMRRTGDSFCETVLPYMNDDESGGDITIPSMMIRKADADDIKKTISHAAGISNVMVKFDWGIPSPDGRVEWTMWHSAWDEQSTVMLKAAEAIVDSLGDRAFFTPRFVMYNGSKVGCDVHDGIDPCGNMCINKGRYCLMDPSPFHDRTAGASGADVVIENLRRKCIWDVASKADPGIGKKWWRYVNTFAEECNQREETFMSKKCAISVMKKSGIDIGAVEECMQPYGADVDEINPWLENDLKEQTALQLLRLPALFVDGVHARGRIDASGIMNMICAGYGIHDPPAICSCSDQNNMALINCIKQGGALNAASLSGGVSLTTLIFILALAGVGVASAGYVYWKRSQRQMRDQVRSILAEYMPLEDQSDEYDGMVKMHPAAVAAAKSPRGYMPTNGFIMTDEEDHL
;
A
#
# COMPACT_ATOMS: atom_id res chain seq x y z
N MET A 1 -17.86 60.48 49.31
CA MET A 1 -18.41 59.83 48.09
C MET A 1 -17.32 59.75 47.04
N LEU A 2 -16.55 58.66 47.01
CA LEU A 2 -15.68 58.30 45.90
C LEU A 2 -15.57 56.78 45.93
N ARG A 3 -16.23 56.10 44.98
CA ARG A 3 -16.09 54.65 44.77
C ARG A 3 -15.09 54.47 43.63
N CYS A 4 -13.90 53.97 43.94
CA CYS A 4 -12.96 53.47 42.94
C CYS A 4 -13.48 52.13 42.41
N VAL A 5 -13.73 52.08 41.10
CA VAL A 5 -14.02 50.85 40.35
C VAL A 5 -12.68 50.21 40.00
N ALA A 6 -12.42 49.01 40.51
CA ALA A 6 -11.30 48.18 40.09
C ALA A 6 -11.71 47.42 38.81
N LEU A 7 -11.11 47.75 37.67
CA LEU A 7 -11.14 46.90 36.48
C LEU A 7 -10.09 45.79 36.66
N SER A 8 -10.56 44.56 36.88
CA SER A 8 -9.76 43.34 36.73
C SER A 8 -9.72 42.96 35.25
N ALA A 9 -8.58 43.22 34.59
CA ALA A 9 -8.29 42.72 33.26
C ALA A 9 -7.96 41.22 33.35
N LEU A 10 -8.89 40.37 32.91
CA LEU A 10 -8.62 38.97 32.62
C LEU A 10 -7.79 38.90 31.33
N ALA A 11 -6.48 38.69 31.47
CA ALA A 11 -5.63 38.32 30.35
C ALA A 11 -6.00 36.89 29.92
N ALA A 12 -6.77 36.77 28.83
CA ALA A 12 -6.97 35.50 28.15
C ALA A 12 -5.64 35.11 27.48
N TRP A 13 -4.99 34.08 28.00
CA TRP A 13 -3.86 33.46 27.34
C TRP A 13 -4.41 32.62 26.19
N THR A 14 -4.52 33.21 25.01
CA THR A 14 -4.72 32.47 23.78
C THR A 14 -3.39 31.83 23.40
N THR A 15 -3.17 30.59 23.80
CA THR A 15 -2.16 29.73 23.16
C THR A 15 -2.69 29.32 21.79
N ALA A 16 -2.62 30.22 20.82
CA ALA A 16 -2.68 29.82 19.43
C ALA A 16 -1.35 29.12 19.14
N SER A 17 -1.34 27.78 19.16
CA SER A 17 -0.24 27.05 18.51
C SER A 17 -0.17 27.53 17.07
N PRO A 18 0.97 28.07 16.59
CA PRO A 18 1.14 28.33 15.17
C PRO A 18 0.88 27.04 14.42
N ALA A 19 0.00 27.09 13.41
CA ALA A 19 -0.16 25.99 12.48
C ALA A 19 1.20 25.79 11.80
N ALA A 20 1.89 24.69 12.13
CA ALA A 20 3.17 24.38 11.52
C ALA A 20 2.98 24.26 10.00
N GLU A 21 3.81 24.98 9.23
CA GLU A 21 3.73 24.98 7.77
C GLU A 21 4.34 23.67 7.24
N VAL A 22 3.61 22.92 6.41
CA VAL A 22 4.07 21.61 5.89
C VAL A 22 5.33 21.73 5.02
N ASN A 23 5.61 22.93 4.52
CA ASN A 23 6.81 23.30 3.76
C ASN A 23 8.03 23.58 4.66
N GLU A 24 7.94 23.38 5.97
CA GLU A 24 9.05 23.62 6.90
C GLU A 24 9.57 22.33 7.54
N TRP A 25 10.80 22.44 8.03
CA TRP A 25 11.48 21.40 8.80
C TRP A 25 11.34 21.68 10.31
N PRO A 26 10.87 20.73 11.15
CA PRO A 26 10.11 19.52 10.84
C PRO A 26 8.63 19.82 10.60
N SER A 27 7.98 19.05 9.73
CA SER A 27 6.53 19.06 9.61
C SER A 27 5.85 18.18 10.66
N VAL A 28 4.58 18.47 10.97
CA VAL A 28 3.72 17.65 11.85
C VAL A 28 3.67 16.17 11.43
N GLU A 29 3.86 15.89 10.14
CA GLU A 29 3.90 14.51 9.62
C GLU A 29 5.01 13.65 10.24
N ASN A 30 6.04 14.21 10.88
CA ASN A 30 7.21 13.43 11.32
C ASN A 30 7.18 13.00 12.79
N ASP A 31 6.11 13.26 13.53
CA ASP A 31 6.06 12.96 14.97
C ASP A 31 6.06 11.44 15.29
N HIS A 32 5.86 10.61 14.27
CA HIS A 32 5.76 9.14 14.37
C HIS A 32 7.00 8.39 13.83
N THR A 33 7.99 9.13 13.31
CA THR A 33 9.24 8.59 12.78
C THR A 33 10.45 9.32 13.37
N LYS A 34 11.55 8.58 13.54
CA LYS A 34 12.80 9.14 14.04
C LYS A 34 13.97 8.60 13.25
N LEU A 35 14.78 9.52 12.73
CA LEU A 35 16.05 9.22 12.11
C LEU A 35 17.18 9.69 13.03
N GLN A 36 18.14 8.82 13.34
CA GLN A 36 19.29 9.18 14.16
C GLN A 36 20.56 8.51 13.68
N ILE A 37 21.64 9.27 13.56
CA ILE A 37 22.98 8.69 13.46
C ILE A 37 23.46 8.38 14.86
N ILE A 38 23.79 7.12 15.11
CA ILE A 38 24.25 6.64 16.42
C ILE A 38 25.78 6.51 16.48
N PHE A 39 26.45 6.49 15.34
CA PHE A 39 27.91 6.48 15.26
C PHE A 39 28.36 7.13 13.95
N PRO A 40 29.43 7.96 13.94
CA PRO A 40 30.20 8.44 15.10
C PRO A 40 29.43 9.43 15.98
N GLU A 41 29.87 9.61 17.23
CA GLU A 41 29.24 10.52 18.21
C GLU A 41 29.18 11.97 17.70
N SER A 42 30.13 12.39 16.85
CA SER A 42 30.14 13.71 16.23
C SER A 42 28.93 14.02 15.35
N LEU A 43 28.22 13.00 14.89
CA LEU A 43 26.98 13.13 14.10
C LEU A 43 25.72 12.87 14.94
N GLN A 44 25.83 12.57 16.23
CA GLN A 44 24.65 12.38 17.07
C GLN A 44 23.93 13.72 17.32
N LYS A 45 22.61 13.72 17.13
CA LYS A 45 21.74 14.85 17.48
C LYS A 45 20.81 14.47 18.62
N LYS A 46 20.58 15.40 19.56
CA LYS A 46 19.74 15.15 20.74
C LYS A 46 18.31 14.71 20.37
N ASP A 47 17.73 15.41 19.40
CA ASP A 47 16.32 15.22 19.00
C ASP A 47 16.18 14.37 17.72
N GLY A 48 17.29 13.86 17.18
CA GLY A 48 17.31 13.20 15.88
C GLY A 48 17.57 14.16 14.73
N TYR A 49 17.61 13.60 13.52
CA TYR A 49 17.67 14.33 12.28
C TYR A 49 16.26 14.68 11.82
N VAL A 50 16.09 15.93 11.40
CA VAL A 50 14.86 16.37 10.76
C VAL A 50 14.79 15.75 9.37
N HIS A 51 13.67 15.07 9.08
CA HIS A 51 13.49 14.25 7.89
C HIS A 51 12.03 14.27 7.43
N LYS A 52 11.77 13.87 6.17
CA LYS A 52 10.45 13.77 5.57
C LYS A 52 10.29 12.37 5.05
N ASP A 53 9.21 11.70 5.42
CA ASP A 53 8.93 10.35 4.95
C ASP A 53 8.46 10.30 3.50
N ALA A 54 8.70 9.15 2.85
CA ALA A 54 8.08 8.86 1.58
C ALA A 54 6.60 8.48 1.76
N LEU A 55 5.78 8.93 0.82
CA LEU A 55 4.35 8.61 0.74
C LEU A 55 4.08 7.32 -0.05
N PHE A 56 5.15 6.56 -0.35
CA PHE A 56 5.11 5.30 -1.06
C PHE A 56 5.84 4.20 -0.29
N GLY A 57 5.61 2.98 -0.73
CA GLY A 57 6.14 1.79 -0.10
C GLY A 57 5.34 1.37 1.14
N TYR A 58 5.54 0.11 1.50
CA TYR A 58 4.86 -0.57 2.59
C TYR A 58 5.89 -0.94 3.66
N PRO A 59 6.37 0.00 4.49
CA PRO A 59 7.01 -0.41 5.73
C PRO A 59 5.90 -1.13 6.49
N GLY A 60 5.99 -2.46 6.62
CA GLY A 60 4.95 -3.22 7.33
C GLY A 60 4.65 -2.50 8.63
N TYR A 61 3.40 -2.05 8.80
CA TYR A 61 3.00 -1.01 9.77
C TYR A 61 3.25 -1.37 11.25
N SER A 62 3.92 -2.48 11.53
CA SER A 62 4.53 -2.79 12.82
C SER A 62 5.44 -1.68 13.35
N VAL A 63 5.34 -1.42 14.64
CA VAL A 63 6.36 -0.70 15.42
C VAL A 63 7.71 -1.35 15.14
N GLY A 64 8.64 -0.56 14.58
CA GLY A 64 9.90 -1.08 14.08
C GLY A 64 11.05 -0.14 14.37
N SER A 65 12.20 -0.74 14.70
CA SER A 65 13.47 -0.03 14.71
C SER A 65 14.45 -0.77 13.81
N LEU A 66 15.12 -0.05 12.91
CA LEU A 66 16.21 -0.58 12.09
C LEU A 66 17.49 0.14 12.45
N GLN A 67 18.48 -0.61 12.95
CA GLN A 67 19.83 -0.13 13.17
C GLN A 67 20.77 -0.80 12.17
N THR A 68 21.51 -0.02 11.40
CA THR A 68 22.30 -0.54 10.29
C THR A 68 23.41 0.42 9.86
N GLN A 69 24.37 -0.06 9.07
CA GLN A 69 25.42 0.77 8.48
C GLN A 69 24.82 1.66 7.38
N LEU A 70 25.18 2.95 7.37
CA LEU A 70 24.80 3.87 6.31
C LEU A 70 25.90 3.90 5.24
N ILE A 71 25.59 3.46 4.03
CA ILE A 71 26.50 3.52 2.88
C ILE A 71 26.09 4.71 2.02
N TYR A 72 27.03 5.60 1.69
CA TYR A 72 26.81 6.67 0.73
C TYR A 72 27.38 6.27 -0.62
N VAL A 73 26.56 6.40 -1.67
CA VAL A 73 27.00 6.26 -3.06
C VAL A 73 26.96 7.64 -3.68
N ASN A 74 28.09 8.09 -4.23
CA ASN A 74 28.16 9.35 -4.95
C ASN A 74 27.37 9.24 -6.25
N GLY A 75 26.13 9.67 -6.24
CA GLY A 75 25.21 9.57 -7.36
C GLY A 75 23.75 9.69 -6.95
N THR A 76 22.88 9.82 -7.95
CA THR A 76 21.44 10.00 -7.77
C THR A 76 20.66 8.68 -7.70
N GLY A 77 21.32 7.53 -7.84
CA GLY A 77 20.65 6.21 -7.74
C GLY A 77 19.66 5.93 -8.87
N CYS A 78 19.77 6.66 -9.98
CA CYS A 78 19.02 6.44 -11.22
C CYS A 78 19.71 5.44 -12.15
N GLU A 79 20.98 5.13 -11.86
CA GLU A 79 21.77 4.09 -12.52
C GLU A 79 21.91 2.88 -11.59
N ASP A 80 22.36 1.76 -12.16
CA ASP A 80 22.62 0.56 -11.37
C ASP A 80 23.75 0.80 -10.37
N PHE A 81 23.51 0.39 -9.12
CA PHE A 81 24.51 0.50 -8.08
C PHE A 81 25.73 -0.37 -8.42
N PRO A 82 26.95 0.12 -8.14
CA PRO A 82 28.14 -0.71 -8.32
C PRO A 82 27.97 -2.01 -7.53
N LYS A 83 28.38 -3.13 -8.12
CA LYS A 83 28.42 -4.42 -7.41
C LYS A 83 29.49 -4.38 -6.31
N GLY A 84 29.14 -3.75 -5.19
CA GLY A 84 29.93 -3.75 -3.97
C GLY A 84 29.67 -5.01 -3.15
N ASN A 85 30.67 -5.47 -2.41
CA ASN A 85 30.46 -6.40 -1.30
C ASN A 85 29.84 -5.63 -0.12
N TRP A 86 28.59 -5.19 -0.27
CA TRP A 86 27.83 -4.63 0.84
C TRP A 86 27.11 -5.77 1.55
N GLU A 87 27.47 -6.01 2.80
CA GLU A 87 26.85 -7.06 3.60
C GLU A 87 25.51 -6.56 4.17
N PRO A 88 24.37 -7.17 3.82
CA PRO A 88 23.09 -6.78 4.40
C PRO A 88 23.00 -7.14 5.90
N PRO A 89 22.24 -6.38 6.71
CA PRO A 89 21.47 -5.20 6.32
C PRO A 89 22.35 -3.94 6.25
N PHE A 90 22.12 -3.10 5.24
CA PHE A 90 22.66 -1.74 5.14
C PHE A 90 21.55 -0.74 4.77
N ALA A 91 21.71 0.52 5.15
CA ALA A 91 20.94 1.64 4.64
C ALA A 91 21.74 2.37 3.56
N LEU A 92 21.07 2.89 2.54
CA LEU A 92 21.71 3.58 1.42
C LEU A 92 21.37 5.07 1.44
N MET A 93 22.39 5.91 1.35
CA MET A 93 22.25 7.36 1.19
C MET A 93 22.50 7.74 -0.27
N ILE A 94 21.57 8.47 -0.87
CA ILE A 94 21.55 8.80 -2.30
C ILE A 94 21.17 10.27 -2.49
N ASP A 95 21.71 10.91 -3.51
CA ASP A 95 21.38 12.30 -3.84
C ASP A 95 20.04 12.47 -4.59
N ARG A 96 19.31 13.54 -4.26
CA ARG A 96 18.13 13.98 -5.01
C ARG A 96 18.54 14.51 -6.40
N GLY A 97 17.77 14.15 -7.43
CA GLY A 97 17.96 14.60 -8.82
C GLY A 97 17.69 13.52 -9.86
N ASP A 98 17.76 13.86 -11.14
CA ASP A 98 17.77 12.98 -12.34
C ASP A 98 16.56 12.07 -12.61
N CYS A 99 15.98 11.40 -11.61
CA CYS A 99 14.82 10.50 -11.75
C CYS A 99 13.87 10.60 -10.54
N VAL A 100 12.70 9.96 -10.66
CA VAL A 100 11.65 9.95 -9.64
C VAL A 100 12.06 9.17 -8.38
N PHE A 101 11.52 9.55 -7.22
CA PHE A 101 11.91 8.97 -5.93
C PHE A 101 11.63 7.46 -5.82
N VAL A 102 10.49 7.02 -6.37
CA VAL A 102 10.11 5.61 -6.39
C VAL A 102 11.17 4.77 -7.11
N GLU A 103 11.66 5.22 -8.26
CA GLU A 103 12.71 4.52 -9.01
C GLU A 103 14.00 4.38 -8.18
N LYS A 104 14.46 5.46 -7.53
CA LYS A 104 15.66 5.45 -6.67
C LYS A 104 15.55 4.40 -5.57
N VAL A 105 14.43 4.41 -4.86
CA VAL A 105 14.21 3.53 -3.71
C VAL A 105 14.01 2.08 -4.17
N ARG A 106 13.33 1.84 -5.30
CA ARG A 106 13.19 0.50 -5.89
C ARG A 106 14.55 -0.08 -6.28
N ARG A 107 15.40 0.71 -6.94
CA ARG A 107 16.77 0.27 -7.30
C ARG A 107 17.59 -0.03 -6.06
N ALA A 108 17.49 0.80 -5.02
CA ALA A 108 18.18 0.58 -3.75
C ALA A 108 17.70 -0.71 -3.06
N GLN A 109 16.39 -0.97 -3.07
CA GLN A 109 15.80 -2.22 -2.58
C GLN A 109 16.35 -3.43 -3.35
N HIS A 110 16.42 -3.35 -4.68
CA HIS A 110 16.98 -4.43 -5.51
C HIS A 110 18.49 -4.64 -5.27
N ALA A 111 19.21 -3.60 -4.87
CA ALA A 111 20.61 -3.71 -4.44
C ALA A 111 20.78 -4.32 -3.03
N GLY A 112 19.68 -4.61 -2.32
CA GLY A 112 19.69 -5.22 -1.00
C GLY A 112 19.67 -4.23 0.18
N ALA A 113 19.48 -2.93 -0.09
CA ALA A 113 19.32 -1.94 0.97
C ALA A 113 18.04 -2.23 1.77
N ARG A 114 18.09 -1.97 3.09
CA ARG A 114 16.92 -2.13 3.98
C ARG A 114 16.28 -0.81 4.42
N ALA A 115 16.92 0.32 4.09
CA ALA A 115 16.36 1.66 4.21
C ALA A 115 17.08 2.61 3.25
N VAL A 116 16.45 3.72 2.90
CA VAL A 116 17.02 4.76 2.04
C VAL A 116 16.94 6.13 2.68
N ILE A 117 18.04 6.87 2.65
CA ILE A 117 18.11 8.28 2.98
C ILE A 117 18.33 9.07 1.69
N ILE A 118 17.37 9.91 1.31
CA ILE A 118 17.52 10.84 0.20
C ILE A 118 18.13 12.14 0.74
N ALA A 119 19.33 12.45 0.28
CA ALA A 119 19.97 13.73 0.55
C ALA A 119 19.36 14.81 -0.34
N ASP A 120 18.72 15.81 0.27
CA ASP A 120 18.27 16.97 -0.49
C ASP A 120 19.47 17.71 -1.10
N ASN A 121 19.27 18.26 -2.29
CA ASN A 121 20.31 18.90 -3.09
C ASN A 121 20.23 20.43 -3.07
N LYS A 122 19.17 21.00 -2.49
CA LYS A 122 18.98 22.44 -2.30
C LYS A 122 18.44 22.75 -0.91
N CYS A 123 18.73 23.94 -0.41
CA CYS A 123 18.15 24.44 0.82
C CYS A 123 16.79 25.10 0.56
N LEU A 124 15.93 25.10 1.58
CA LEU A 124 14.72 25.91 1.57
C LEU A 124 15.07 27.38 1.82
N CYS A 125 14.29 28.29 1.21
CA CYS A 125 14.47 29.73 1.42
C CYS A 125 14.16 30.15 2.87
N THR A 126 13.35 29.38 3.57
CA THR A 126 13.05 29.57 5.01
C THR A 126 14.13 28.98 5.92
N ASP A 127 15.02 28.11 5.41
CA ASP A 127 16.12 27.52 6.19
C ASP A 127 17.42 28.32 6.04
N GLU A 128 17.47 29.45 6.75
CA GLU A 128 18.63 30.36 6.74
C GLU A 128 19.92 29.68 7.23
N ASP A 129 19.82 28.72 8.16
CA ASP A 129 20.99 27.96 8.65
C ASP A 129 21.57 27.07 7.55
N CYS A 130 20.72 26.37 6.80
CA CYS A 130 21.14 25.58 5.65
C CYS A 130 21.89 26.44 4.64
N MET A 131 21.27 27.55 4.22
CA MET A 131 21.85 28.49 3.25
C MET A 131 23.22 29.02 3.70
N ARG A 132 23.33 29.42 4.98
CA ARG A 132 24.59 29.92 5.57
C ARG A 132 25.68 28.85 5.58
N ARG A 133 25.33 27.59 5.83
CA ARG A 133 26.28 26.47 5.97
C ARG A 133 26.73 25.92 4.63
N THR A 134 25.83 25.85 3.65
CA THR A 134 26.13 25.31 2.32
C THR A 134 26.69 26.36 1.37
N GLY A 135 26.38 27.64 1.60
CA GLY A 135 26.77 28.74 0.72
C GLY A 135 26.01 28.75 -0.61
N ASP A 136 24.82 28.14 -0.65
CA ASP A 136 24.01 28.08 -1.87
C ASP A 136 23.48 29.48 -2.25
N SER A 137 23.57 29.85 -3.52
CA SER A 137 23.10 31.15 -4.02
C SER A 137 21.60 31.16 -4.34
N PHE A 138 20.98 29.98 -4.45
CA PHE A 138 19.58 29.79 -4.83
C PHE A 138 18.93 28.77 -3.89
N CYS A 139 17.68 29.03 -3.52
CA CYS A 139 16.90 28.21 -2.60
C CYS A 139 15.55 27.82 -3.22
N GLU A 140 14.95 26.74 -2.72
CA GLU A 140 13.58 26.36 -3.07
C GLU A 140 12.59 26.98 -2.07
N THR A 141 11.44 27.45 -2.53
CA THR A 141 10.40 28.03 -1.66
C THR A 141 9.43 26.99 -1.11
N VAL A 142 9.44 25.78 -1.66
CA VAL A 142 8.56 24.67 -1.31
C VAL A 142 9.41 23.46 -1.02
N LEU A 143 9.11 22.78 0.09
CA LEU A 143 9.81 21.56 0.45
C LEU A 143 9.41 20.43 -0.52
N PRO A 144 10.37 19.70 -1.08
CA PRO A 144 10.06 18.57 -1.94
C PRO A 144 9.39 17.46 -1.13
N TYR A 145 8.36 16.86 -1.71
CA TYR A 145 7.68 15.69 -1.15
C TYR A 145 8.00 14.45 -1.97
N MET A 146 8.19 13.32 -1.29
CA MET A 146 8.47 12.03 -1.93
C MET A 146 7.15 11.31 -2.22
N ASN A 147 6.45 11.75 -3.26
CA ASN A 147 5.19 11.13 -3.68
C ASN A 147 5.41 9.79 -4.38
N ASP A 148 4.42 8.92 -4.27
CA ASP A 148 4.31 7.76 -5.16
C ASP A 148 4.12 8.25 -6.61
N ASP A 149 4.63 7.51 -7.58
CA ASP A 149 4.40 7.71 -9.01
C ASP A 149 3.41 6.68 -9.56
N GLU A 150 2.64 6.03 -8.67
CA GLU A 150 1.71 4.92 -8.93
C GLU A 150 2.39 3.57 -9.20
N SER A 151 3.72 3.54 -9.28
CA SER A 151 4.46 2.29 -9.42
C SER A 151 5.00 1.76 -8.08
N GLY A 152 5.04 2.57 -7.02
CA GLY A 152 5.77 2.30 -5.78
C GLY A 152 5.17 1.24 -4.84
N GLY A 153 4.17 0.49 -5.28
CA GLY A 153 3.51 -0.56 -4.48
C GLY A 153 4.39 -1.77 -4.17
N ASP A 154 5.50 -1.96 -4.88
CA ASP A 154 6.48 -3.03 -4.68
C ASP A 154 7.59 -2.68 -3.66
N ILE A 155 7.65 -1.42 -3.23
CA ILE A 155 8.63 -0.95 -2.27
C ILE A 155 8.21 -1.36 -0.86
N THR A 156 9.12 -1.93 -0.08
CA THR A 156 8.88 -2.46 1.28
C THR A 156 9.85 -1.91 2.31
N ILE A 157 10.79 -1.08 1.88
CA ILE A 157 11.81 -0.47 2.74
C ILE A 157 11.43 0.98 3.07
N PRO A 158 11.69 1.46 4.30
CA PRO A 158 11.46 2.86 4.65
C PRO A 158 12.43 3.77 3.88
N SER A 159 11.91 4.89 3.42
CA SER A 159 12.65 5.95 2.74
C SER A 159 12.34 7.31 3.33
N MET A 160 13.38 8.09 3.62
CA MET A 160 13.30 9.40 4.27
C MET A 160 14.20 10.40 3.55
N MET A 161 13.73 11.63 3.34
CA MET A 161 14.52 12.74 2.84
C MET A 161 15.05 13.57 4.02
N ILE A 162 16.30 14.01 3.94
CA ILE A 162 16.92 14.88 4.97
C ILE A 162 17.40 16.18 4.36
N ARG A 163 17.54 17.19 5.23
CA ARG A 163 18.10 18.51 4.88
C ARG A 163 19.47 18.40 4.23
N LYS A 164 19.72 19.24 3.22
CA LYS A 164 21.00 19.33 2.51
C LYS A 164 22.18 19.53 3.46
N ALA A 165 22.11 20.51 4.37
CA ALA A 165 23.21 20.80 5.29
C ALA A 165 23.55 19.61 6.20
N ASP A 166 22.53 18.85 6.61
CA ASP A 166 22.72 17.65 7.42
C ASP A 166 23.30 16.49 6.59
N ALA A 167 22.83 16.34 5.35
CA ALA A 167 23.39 15.38 4.40
C ALA A 167 24.87 15.66 4.12
N ASP A 168 25.25 16.92 3.92
CA ASP A 168 26.63 17.31 3.60
C ASP A 168 27.60 17.00 4.75
N ASP A 169 27.18 17.17 6.01
CA ASP A 169 27.97 16.75 7.18
C ASP A 169 28.22 15.23 7.21
N ILE A 170 27.18 14.45 6.90
CA ILE A 170 27.23 12.99 6.87
C ILE A 170 28.17 12.53 5.75
N LYS A 171 28.00 13.06 4.54
CA LYS A 171 28.86 12.77 3.39
C LYS A 171 30.32 13.07 3.68
N LYS A 172 30.61 14.23 4.30
CA LYS A 172 31.96 14.62 4.69
C LYS A 172 32.58 13.66 5.70
N THR A 173 31.78 13.14 6.63
CA THR A 173 32.25 12.17 7.61
C THR A 173 32.55 10.82 6.96
N ILE A 174 31.67 10.36 6.05
CA ILE A 174 31.86 9.11 5.30
C ILE A 174 33.09 9.20 4.38
N SER A 175 33.29 10.32 3.69
CA SER A 175 34.42 10.49 2.76
C SER A 175 35.78 10.52 3.46
N HIS A 176 35.83 10.92 4.73
CA HIS A 176 37.03 10.86 5.55
C HIS A 176 37.32 9.47 6.14
N ALA A 177 36.37 8.54 6.08
CA ALA A 177 36.57 7.17 6.53
C ALA A 177 37.34 6.36 5.47
N ALA A 178 38.40 5.67 5.87
CA ALA A 178 39.28 4.92 4.97
C ALA A 178 38.62 3.62 4.44
N GLY A 179 37.66 3.77 3.53
CA GLY A 179 37.11 2.69 2.69
C GLY A 179 35.89 1.95 3.23
N ILE A 180 35.66 1.94 4.55
CA ILE A 180 34.43 1.38 5.15
C ILE A 180 33.66 2.54 5.78
N SER A 181 32.38 2.69 5.43
CA SER A 181 31.52 3.67 6.09
C SER A 181 31.46 3.35 7.58
N ASN A 182 31.99 4.24 8.41
CA ASN A 182 31.92 4.13 9.85
C ASN A 182 30.66 4.82 10.40
N VAL A 183 29.62 5.00 9.59
CA VAL A 183 28.39 5.65 10.00
C VAL A 183 27.33 4.59 10.25
N MET A 184 26.79 4.55 11.47
CA MET A 184 25.66 3.70 11.84
C MET A 184 24.45 4.58 12.05
N VAL A 185 23.34 4.19 11.45
CA VAL A 185 22.07 4.89 11.52
C VAL A 185 21.01 4.02 12.18
N LYS A 186 20.10 4.68 12.89
CA LYS A 186 18.92 4.12 13.51
C LYS A 186 17.68 4.82 12.96
N PHE A 187 16.76 4.03 12.42
CA PHE A 187 15.42 4.44 12.04
C PHE A 187 14.47 3.86 13.07
N ASP A 188 13.57 4.68 13.62
CA ASP A 188 12.46 4.23 14.43
C ASP A 188 11.16 4.70 13.76
N TRP A 189 10.16 3.84 13.66
CA TRP A 189 8.82 4.18 13.18
C TRP A 189 7.78 3.40 13.95
N GLY A 190 6.58 3.97 14.08
CA GLY A 190 5.45 3.29 14.67
C GLY A 190 4.25 4.20 14.77
N ILE A 191 3.08 3.61 14.93
CA ILE A 191 1.85 4.34 15.17
C ILE A 191 1.78 4.66 16.67
N PRO A 192 1.63 5.93 17.07
CA PRO A 192 1.44 6.28 18.48
C PRO A 192 0.22 5.57 19.06
N SER A 193 0.40 4.91 20.21
CA SER A 193 -0.70 4.18 20.87
C SER A 193 -0.72 4.50 22.37
N PRO A 194 -1.29 5.65 22.76
CA PRO A 194 -1.20 6.14 24.13
C PRO A 194 -2.08 5.35 25.11
N ASP A 195 -3.25 4.89 24.67
CA ASP A 195 -4.29 4.34 25.55
C ASP A 195 -4.99 3.07 25.00
N GLY A 196 -4.47 2.49 23.91
CA GLY A 196 -5.02 1.28 23.30
C GLY A 196 -6.36 1.47 22.59
N ARG A 197 -6.78 2.73 22.37
CA ARG A 197 -7.79 3.10 21.37
C ARG A 197 -7.08 3.48 20.08
N VAL A 198 -7.77 3.31 18.96
CA VAL A 198 -7.26 3.60 17.62
C VAL A 198 -8.20 4.57 16.95
N GLU A 199 -7.75 5.78 16.69
CA GLU A 199 -8.51 6.79 15.94
C GLU A 199 -8.07 6.73 14.48
N TRP A 200 -8.99 6.44 13.57
CA TRP A 200 -8.66 6.37 12.16
C TRP A 200 -9.58 7.25 11.32
N THR A 201 -8.98 7.98 10.40
CA THR A 201 -9.64 8.98 9.58
C THR A 201 -9.42 8.66 8.12
N MET A 202 -10.45 8.79 7.30
CA MET A 202 -10.29 8.69 5.85
C MET A 202 -10.76 9.98 5.19
N TRP A 203 -9.86 10.61 4.45
CA TRP A 203 -10.16 11.75 3.60
C TRP A 203 -10.56 11.26 2.22
N HIS A 204 -11.71 11.74 1.73
CA HIS A 204 -12.25 11.32 0.44
C HIS A 204 -13.18 12.38 -0.18
N SER A 205 -13.70 12.09 -1.37
CA SER A 205 -14.75 12.87 -2.02
C SER A 205 -15.97 11.99 -2.29
N ALA A 206 -17.16 12.58 -2.35
CA ALA A 206 -18.40 11.86 -2.63
C ALA A 206 -18.50 11.31 -4.06
N TRP A 207 -17.73 11.90 -4.99
CA TRP A 207 -17.70 11.52 -6.40
C TRP A 207 -16.49 10.64 -6.77
N ASP A 208 -15.46 10.57 -5.93
CA ASP A 208 -14.25 9.82 -6.26
C ASP A 208 -14.51 8.30 -6.27
N GLU A 209 -14.25 7.66 -7.42
CA GLU A 209 -14.49 6.22 -7.62
C GLU A 209 -13.55 5.39 -6.74
N GLN A 210 -12.27 5.79 -6.62
CA GLN A 210 -11.29 5.07 -5.80
C GLN A 210 -11.70 5.09 -4.33
N SER A 211 -12.15 6.25 -3.84
CA SER A 211 -12.73 6.39 -2.51
C SER A 211 -13.93 5.48 -2.31
N THR A 212 -14.80 5.35 -3.30
CA THR A 212 -16.01 4.50 -3.21
C THR A 212 -15.64 3.02 -3.08
N VAL A 213 -14.70 2.54 -3.90
CA VAL A 213 -14.18 1.16 -3.80
C VAL A 213 -13.57 0.92 -2.42
N MET A 214 -12.83 1.89 -1.90
CA MET A 214 -12.17 1.79 -0.61
C MET A 214 -13.14 1.82 0.57
N LEU A 215 -14.15 2.68 0.54
CA LEU A 215 -15.22 2.74 1.54
C LEU A 215 -15.98 1.41 1.62
N LYS A 216 -16.27 0.79 0.47
CA LYS A 216 -16.92 -0.52 0.41
C LYS A 216 -16.04 -1.63 1.01
N ALA A 217 -14.73 -1.56 0.77
CA ALA A 217 -13.76 -2.48 1.38
C ALA A 217 -13.67 -2.29 2.91
N ALA A 218 -13.68 -1.03 3.38
CA ALA A 218 -13.62 -0.69 4.81
C ALA A 218 -14.90 -1.10 5.58
N GLU A 219 -16.09 -0.96 4.98
CA GLU A 219 -17.35 -1.42 5.59
C GLU A 219 -17.29 -2.91 5.94
N ALA A 220 -16.66 -3.73 5.10
CA ALA A 220 -16.56 -5.18 5.32
C ALA A 220 -15.77 -5.55 6.59
N ILE A 221 -14.92 -4.64 7.10
CA ILE A 221 -14.08 -4.87 8.28
C ILE A 221 -14.52 -4.05 9.49
N VAL A 222 -15.20 -2.92 9.32
CA VAL A 222 -15.48 -1.94 10.40
C VAL A 222 -16.26 -2.55 11.56
N ASP A 223 -17.24 -3.40 11.27
CA ASP A 223 -18.05 -4.09 12.30
C ASP A 223 -17.21 -5.03 13.18
N SER A 224 -16.05 -5.47 12.68
CA SER A 224 -15.19 -6.45 13.34
C SER A 224 -14.05 -5.80 14.12
N LEU A 225 -13.77 -4.51 13.93
CA LEU A 225 -12.67 -3.80 14.59
C LEU A 225 -12.88 -3.60 16.10
N GLY A 226 -14.11 -3.84 16.59
CA GLY A 226 -14.47 -3.70 17.99
C GLY A 226 -14.84 -2.27 18.39
N ASP A 227 -14.95 -2.03 19.68
CA ASP A 227 -15.38 -0.77 20.30
C ASP A 227 -14.22 0.19 20.62
N ARG A 228 -12.98 -0.19 20.28
CA ARG A 228 -11.77 0.61 20.50
C ARG A 228 -11.22 1.26 19.24
N ALA A 229 -11.79 0.97 18.07
CA ALA A 229 -11.44 1.62 16.81
C ALA A 229 -12.49 2.67 16.44
N PHE A 230 -12.09 3.93 16.35
CA PHE A 230 -12.97 5.07 16.11
C PHE A 230 -12.71 5.65 14.73
N PHE A 231 -13.63 5.40 13.81
CA PHE A 231 -13.60 5.99 12.47
C PHE A 231 -14.04 7.45 12.50
N THR A 232 -13.49 8.29 11.62
CA THR A 232 -14.04 9.60 11.26
C THR A 232 -13.89 9.87 9.76
N PRO A 233 -14.99 10.08 9.00
CA PRO A 233 -14.90 10.48 7.60
C PRO A 233 -14.60 11.98 7.48
N ARG A 234 -13.70 12.31 6.55
CA ARG A 234 -13.33 13.68 6.20
C ARG A 234 -13.46 13.90 4.71
N PHE A 235 -13.84 15.12 4.32
CA PHE A 235 -14.15 15.42 2.93
C PHE A 235 -13.26 16.54 2.40
N VAL A 236 -12.78 16.35 1.17
CA VAL A 236 -12.00 17.39 0.50
C VAL A 236 -12.87 18.46 -0.15
N MET A 237 -12.32 19.67 -0.20
CA MET A 237 -12.79 20.77 -1.04
C MET A 237 -11.67 21.77 -1.29
N TYR A 238 -11.87 22.69 -2.22
CA TYR A 238 -11.01 23.84 -2.44
C TYR A 238 -11.52 25.05 -1.67
N ASN A 239 -10.59 25.82 -1.12
CA ASN A 239 -10.86 27.16 -0.60
C ASN A 239 -11.03 28.10 -1.80
N GLY A 240 -12.27 28.36 -2.16
CA GLY A 240 -12.60 29.16 -3.32
C GLY A 240 -12.14 30.62 -3.20
N SER A 241 -12.15 31.19 -1.99
CA SER A 241 -11.66 32.54 -1.75
C SER A 241 -10.17 32.70 -2.10
N LYS A 242 -9.35 31.67 -1.85
CA LYS A 242 -7.93 31.68 -2.21
C LYS A 242 -7.67 31.62 -3.72
N VAL A 243 -8.60 31.09 -4.49
CA VAL A 243 -8.49 30.97 -5.96
C VAL A 243 -9.33 31.99 -6.71
N GLY A 244 -9.87 32.99 -6.01
CA GLY A 244 -10.66 34.07 -6.61
C GLY A 244 -12.06 33.65 -7.05
N CYS A 245 -12.66 32.65 -6.38
CA CYS A 245 -14.04 32.23 -6.62
C CYS A 245 -15.09 33.09 -5.89
N ASP A 246 -14.67 33.98 -4.99
CA ASP A 246 -15.60 34.82 -4.23
C ASP A 246 -16.48 35.65 -5.17
N VAL A 247 -17.79 35.60 -4.92
CA VAL A 247 -18.77 36.34 -5.72
C VAL A 247 -18.77 37.81 -5.29
N HIS A 248 -18.29 38.68 -6.17
CA HIS A 248 -18.31 40.13 -5.98
C HIS A 248 -19.22 40.77 -7.03
N ASP A 249 -20.06 41.72 -6.61
CA ASP A 249 -20.94 42.49 -7.48
C ASP A 249 -21.85 41.63 -8.39
N GLY A 250 -22.20 40.42 -7.94
CA GLY A 250 -23.04 39.47 -8.68
C GLY A 250 -22.32 38.72 -9.81
N ILE A 251 -21.01 38.91 -9.98
CA ILE A 251 -20.20 38.14 -10.91
C ILE A 251 -19.69 36.90 -10.19
N ASP A 252 -20.07 35.73 -10.71
CA ASP A 252 -19.60 34.45 -10.20
C ASP A 252 -18.51 33.88 -11.16
N PRO A 253 -17.22 34.05 -10.84
CA PRO A 253 -16.13 33.56 -11.68
C PRO A 253 -16.09 32.02 -11.73
N CYS A 254 -16.60 31.35 -10.70
CA CYS A 254 -16.56 29.89 -10.54
C CYS A 254 -17.89 29.20 -10.85
N GLY A 255 -18.96 29.95 -11.08
CA GLY A 255 -20.26 29.47 -11.55
C GLY A 255 -20.80 28.36 -10.64
N ASN A 256 -21.20 27.24 -11.22
CA ASN A 256 -21.77 26.10 -10.48
C ASN A 256 -20.74 25.26 -9.68
N MET A 257 -19.46 25.66 -9.60
CA MET A 257 -18.45 24.86 -8.90
C MET A 257 -18.48 25.01 -7.37
N CYS A 258 -19.16 26.03 -6.86
CA CYS A 258 -19.03 26.46 -5.47
C CYS A 258 -20.36 26.63 -4.75
N ILE A 259 -20.30 26.51 -3.43
CA ILE A 259 -21.36 26.96 -2.51
C ILE A 259 -20.83 28.07 -1.59
N ASN A 260 -21.76 28.70 -0.91
CA ASN A 260 -21.57 29.78 0.04
C ASN A 260 -20.83 30.99 -0.57
N LYS A 261 -21.39 31.58 -1.62
CA LYS A 261 -20.82 32.71 -2.39
C LYS A 261 -19.37 32.51 -2.86
N GLY A 262 -19.06 31.28 -3.28
CA GLY A 262 -17.74 30.97 -3.85
C GLY A 262 -16.71 30.50 -2.83
N ARG A 263 -17.09 30.29 -1.57
CA ARG A 263 -16.15 29.94 -0.49
C ARG A 263 -15.69 28.48 -0.53
N TYR A 264 -16.62 27.55 -0.76
CA TYR A 264 -16.36 26.11 -0.74
C TYR A 264 -16.61 25.53 -2.13
N CYS A 265 -15.55 25.08 -2.79
CA CYS A 265 -15.61 24.67 -4.20
C CYS A 265 -15.09 23.26 -4.41
N LEU A 266 -15.53 22.62 -5.49
CA LEU A 266 -14.86 21.46 -6.06
C LEU A 266 -14.82 21.61 -7.58
N MET A 267 -13.91 20.90 -8.25
CA MET A 267 -13.98 20.81 -9.70
C MET A 267 -15.22 20.04 -10.12
N ASP A 268 -15.71 20.37 -11.31
CA ASP A 268 -16.82 19.64 -11.92
C ASP A 268 -16.43 18.16 -12.08
N PRO A 269 -17.27 17.21 -11.64
CA PRO A 269 -16.95 15.79 -11.68
C PRO A 269 -16.88 15.16 -13.07
N SER A 270 -17.40 15.81 -14.11
CA SER A 270 -17.41 15.24 -15.46
C SER A 270 -15.99 15.12 -16.05
N PRO A 271 -15.71 14.17 -16.95
CA PRO A 271 -14.37 13.98 -17.53
C PRO A 271 -13.82 15.21 -18.27
N PHE A 272 -14.71 16.08 -18.75
CA PHE A 272 -14.36 17.32 -19.45
C PHE A 272 -14.53 18.56 -18.58
N HIS A 273 -14.91 18.39 -17.31
CA HIS A 273 -15.22 19.46 -16.38
C HIS A 273 -16.24 20.48 -16.96
N ASP A 274 -17.33 19.96 -17.54
CA ASP A 274 -18.39 20.74 -18.18
C ASP A 274 -19.20 21.54 -17.14
N ARG A 275 -18.99 22.85 -17.14
CA ARG A 275 -19.67 23.78 -16.22
C ARG A 275 -21.11 24.11 -16.63
N THR A 276 -21.65 23.51 -17.67
CA THR A 276 -22.96 23.87 -18.26
C THR A 276 -24.03 22.79 -18.15
N ALA A 277 -23.63 21.53 -17.94
CA ALA A 277 -24.53 20.39 -17.84
C ALA A 277 -23.96 19.37 -16.87
N GLY A 278 -24.84 18.53 -16.31
CA GLY A 278 -24.40 17.46 -15.43
C GLY A 278 -24.24 17.86 -13.96
N ALA A 279 -23.68 16.94 -13.18
CA ALA A 279 -23.39 17.18 -11.77
C ALA A 279 -22.28 18.20 -11.65
N SER A 280 -22.47 19.21 -10.82
CA SER A 280 -21.52 20.30 -10.65
C SER A 280 -20.58 20.07 -9.46
N GLY A 281 -19.49 20.85 -9.42
CA GLY A 281 -18.61 20.89 -8.24
C GLY A 281 -19.39 21.22 -6.95
N ALA A 282 -20.37 22.12 -7.01
CA ALA A 282 -21.23 22.46 -5.89
C ALA A 282 -22.07 21.26 -5.40
N ASP A 283 -22.57 20.42 -6.31
CA ASP A 283 -23.33 19.22 -5.95
C ASP A 283 -22.48 18.22 -5.17
N VAL A 284 -21.20 18.08 -5.55
CA VAL A 284 -20.26 17.22 -4.82
C VAL A 284 -19.97 17.78 -3.42
N VAL A 285 -19.77 19.10 -3.28
CA VAL A 285 -19.59 19.73 -1.96
C VAL A 285 -20.84 19.55 -1.09
N ILE A 286 -22.03 19.67 -1.66
CA ILE A 286 -23.30 19.46 -0.95
C ILE A 286 -23.43 18.01 -0.46
N GLU A 287 -23.06 17.02 -1.29
CA GLU A 287 -23.08 15.60 -0.87
C GLU A 287 -21.97 15.29 0.16
N ASN A 288 -20.79 15.91 0.05
CA ASN A 288 -19.75 15.84 1.08
C ASN A 288 -20.27 16.35 2.43
N LEU A 289 -20.88 17.54 2.45
CA LEU A 289 -21.50 18.11 3.64
C LEU A 289 -22.61 17.22 4.20
N ARG A 290 -23.46 16.66 3.34
CA ARG A 290 -24.52 15.74 3.75
C ARG A 290 -23.97 14.49 4.41
N ARG A 291 -22.98 13.83 3.80
CA ARG A 291 -22.34 12.64 4.38
C ARG A 291 -21.66 12.96 5.72
N LYS A 292 -21.08 14.14 5.86
CA LYS A 292 -20.51 14.62 7.12
C LYS A 292 -21.56 14.81 8.21
N CYS A 293 -22.71 15.41 7.89
CA CYS A 293 -23.82 15.56 8.82
C CYS A 293 -24.51 14.23 9.15
N ILE A 294 -24.62 13.31 8.19
CA ILE A 294 -25.08 11.95 8.45
C ILE A 294 -24.14 11.24 9.44
N TRP A 295 -22.82 11.47 9.33
CA TRP A 295 -21.87 10.94 10.28
C TRP A 295 -22.08 11.51 11.68
N ASP A 296 -22.26 12.83 11.84
CA ASP A 296 -22.57 13.45 13.14
C ASP A 296 -23.83 12.85 13.79
N VAL A 297 -24.88 12.61 13.00
CA VAL A 297 -26.11 11.98 13.49
C VAL A 297 -25.91 10.49 13.82
N ALA A 298 -25.21 9.74 12.96
CA ALA A 298 -25.01 8.30 13.12
C ALA A 298 -24.04 7.97 14.27
N SER A 299 -22.96 8.73 14.41
CA SER A 299 -21.93 8.52 15.43
C SER A 299 -22.44 8.80 16.85
N LYS A 300 -23.48 9.62 17.04
CA LYS A 300 -24.14 9.80 18.35
C LYS A 300 -24.83 8.52 18.84
N ALA A 301 -25.34 7.69 17.93
CA ALA A 301 -25.99 6.42 18.26
C ALA A 301 -25.02 5.24 18.31
N ASP A 302 -23.94 5.30 17.54
CA ASP A 302 -22.95 4.24 17.38
C ASP A 302 -21.53 4.84 17.26
N PRO A 303 -20.93 5.30 18.38
CA PRO A 303 -19.67 6.05 18.37
C PRO A 303 -18.54 5.28 17.71
N GLY A 304 -17.81 5.93 16.81
CA GLY A 304 -16.65 5.33 16.13
C GLY A 304 -16.96 4.32 15.03
N ILE A 305 -18.18 3.77 14.96
CA ILE A 305 -18.56 2.79 13.93
C ILE A 305 -19.56 3.41 12.94
N GLY A 306 -20.65 4.00 13.43
CA GLY A 306 -21.64 4.69 12.61
C GLY A 306 -22.27 3.83 11.51
N LYS A 307 -22.77 2.62 11.81
CA LYS A 307 -23.31 1.67 10.79
C LYS A 307 -24.30 2.27 9.79
N LYS A 308 -25.15 3.20 10.23
CA LYS A 308 -26.11 3.89 9.35
C LYS A 308 -25.43 4.72 8.27
N TRP A 309 -24.28 5.32 8.58
CA TRP A 309 -23.49 6.10 7.64
C TRP A 309 -22.90 5.21 6.55
N TRP A 310 -22.26 4.08 6.91
CA TRP A 310 -21.73 3.12 5.93
C TRP A 310 -22.80 2.62 4.98
N ARG A 311 -23.96 2.22 5.53
CA ARG A 311 -25.12 1.82 4.73
C ARG A 311 -25.59 2.93 3.78
N TYR A 312 -25.64 4.18 4.24
CA TYR A 312 -26.00 5.32 3.40
C TYR A 312 -25.01 5.50 2.25
N VAL A 313 -23.71 5.54 2.53
CA VAL A 313 -22.68 5.77 1.51
C VAL A 313 -22.70 4.69 0.44
N ASN A 314 -22.81 3.41 0.83
CA ASN A 314 -22.85 2.30 -0.12
C ASN A 314 -24.16 2.26 -0.92
N THR A 315 -25.30 2.47 -0.26
CA THR A 315 -26.60 2.52 -0.97
C THR A 315 -26.66 3.74 -1.91
N PHE A 316 -26.09 4.88 -1.51
CA PHE A 316 -26.01 6.08 -2.34
C PHE A 316 -25.10 5.85 -3.56
N ALA A 317 -23.95 5.18 -3.38
CA ALA A 317 -23.09 4.80 -4.49
C ALA A 317 -23.81 3.91 -5.52
N GLU A 318 -24.64 2.98 -5.06
CA GLU A 318 -25.38 2.05 -5.92
C GLU A 318 -26.63 2.65 -6.57
N GLU A 319 -27.33 3.56 -5.89
CA GLU A 319 -28.62 4.10 -6.38
C GLU A 319 -28.55 5.52 -6.95
N CYS A 320 -27.68 6.37 -6.40
CA CYS A 320 -27.62 7.80 -6.74
C CYS A 320 -26.38 8.18 -7.54
N ASN A 321 -25.25 7.48 -7.34
CA ASN A 321 -23.97 7.81 -7.98
C ASN A 321 -23.77 7.15 -9.35
N GLN A 322 -24.76 6.43 -9.87
CA GLN A 322 -24.67 5.75 -11.18
C GLN A 322 -24.88 6.72 -12.36
N ARG A 323 -25.54 7.85 -12.12
CA ARG A 323 -25.82 8.89 -13.11
C ARG A 323 -25.78 10.25 -12.45
N GLU A 324 -25.34 11.25 -13.19
CA GLU A 324 -25.25 12.64 -12.73
C GLU A 324 -26.62 13.19 -12.30
N GLU A 325 -27.70 12.88 -13.03
CA GLU A 325 -29.03 13.42 -12.68
C GLU A 325 -29.55 12.86 -11.36
N THR A 326 -29.21 11.61 -11.03
CA THR A 326 -29.57 11.00 -9.75
C THR A 326 -28.69 11.48 -8.61
N PHE A 327 -27.43 11.82 -8.88
CA PHE A 327 -26.50 12.34 -7.89
C PHE A 327 -26.91 13.73 -7.39
N MET A 328 -27.21 14.64 -8.32
CA MET A 328 -27.66 16.00 -8.00
C MET A 328 -29.04 16.03 -7.32
N SER A 329 -29.80 14.93 -7.43
CA SER A 329 -31.17 14.88 -6.94
C SER A 329 -31.20 14.75 -5.41
N LYS A 330 -31.58 15.84 -4.73
CA LYS A 330 -31.91 15.83 -3.29
C LYS A 330 -32.94 14.74 -2.94
N LYS A 331 -33.87 14.42 -3.86
CA LYS A 331 -34.85 13.35 -3.66
C LYS A 331 -34.20 11.97 -3.57
N CYS A 332 -33.13 11.72 -4.33
CA CYS A 332 -32.39 10.46 -4.27
C CYS A 332 -31.72 10.30 -2.90
N ALA A 333 -30.96 11.30 -2.46
CA ALA A 333 -30.35 11.31 -1.13
C ALA A 333 -31.37 11.10 0.00
N ILE A 334 -32.52 11.78 -0.06
CA ILE A 334 -33.62 11.60 0.91
C ILE A 334 -34.18 10.17 0.89
N SER A 335 -34.35 9.58 -0.29
CA SER A 335 -34.82 8.19 -0.43
C SER A 335 -33.86 7.21 0.26
N VAL A 336 -32.56 7.39 0.04
CA VAL A 336 -31.52 6.56 0.66
C VAL A 336 -31.48 6.76 2.19
N MET A 337 -31.56 8.01 2.67
CA MET A 337 -31.66 8.30 4.11
C MET A 337 -32.85 7.60 4.77
N LYS A 338 -34.01 7.58 4.11
CA LYS A 338 -35.20 6.85 4.61
C LYS A 338 -34.95 5.34 4.69
N LYS A 339 -34.37 4.74 3.65
CA LYS A 339 -34.03 3.31 3.62
C LYS A 339 -33.05 2.93 4.73
N SER A 340 -32.13 3.83 5.07
CA SER A 340 -31.12 3.64 6.13
C SER A 340 -31.60 4.06 7.53
N GLY A 341 -32.84 4.56 7.67
CA GLY A 341 -33.40 4.98 8.96
C GLY A 341 -32.64 6.15 9.59
N ILE A 342 -32.21 7.11 8.77
CA ILE A 342 -31.54 8.34 9.18
C ILE A 342 -32.57 9.46 9.34
N ASP A 343 -32.43 10.27 10.40
CA ASP A 343 -33.27 11.44 10.62
C ASP A 343 -32.91 12.56 9.63
N ILE A 344 -33.79 12.76 8.65
CA ILE A 344 -33.61 13.78 7.62
C ILE A 344 -33.64 15.19 8.22
N GLY A 345 -34.48 15.44 9.23
CA GLY A 345 -34.61 16.75 9.86
C GLY A 345 -33.31 17.17 10.54
N ALA A 346 -32.74 16.26 11.34
CA ALA A 346 -31.47 16.49 12.02
C ALA A 346 -30.30 16.70 11.03
N VAL A 347 -30.28 15.96 9.91
CA VAL A 347 -29.25 16.14 8.88
C VAL A 347 -29.39 17.49 8.19
N GLU A 348 -30.60 17.88 7.79
CA GLU A 348 -30.83 19.17 7.12
C GLU A 348 -30.54 20.37 8.03
N GLU A 349 -30.82 20.25 9.33
CA GLU A 349 -30.42 21.24 10.33
C GLU A 349 -28.90 21.33 10.47
N CYS A 350 -28.21 20.19 10.58
CA CYS A 350 -26.75 20.13 10.66
C CYS A 350 -26.05 20.76 9.45
N MET A 351 -26.62 20.61 8.25
CA MET A 351 -26.01 21.12 7.02
C MET A 351 -26.01 22.66 6.97
N GLN A 352 -26.86 23.36 7.74
CA GLN A 352 -26.92 24.82 7.68
C GLN A 352 -25.70 25.49 8.35
N PRO A 353 -25.25 26.65 7.86
CA PRO A 353 -25.74 27.37 6.67
C PRO A 353 -25.08 26.85 5.37
N TYR A 354 -25.87 26.57 4.33
CA TYR A 354 -25.32 26.17 3.02
C TYR A 354 -26.19 26.60 1.83
N GLY A 355 -25.56 26.87 0.69
CA GLY A 355 -26.24 27.15 -0.57
C GLY A 355 -25.46 28.12 -1.46
N ALA A 356 -25.83 28.23 -2.74
CA ALA A 356 -25.12 29.11 -3.69
C ALA A 356 -25.16 30.59 -3.25
N ASP A 357 -26.32 31.06 -2.77
CA ASP A 357 -26.53 32.46 -2.39
C ASP A 357 -26.27 32.79 -0.92
N VAL A 358 -25.83 31.82 -0.13
CA VAL A 358 -25.57 31.99 1.29
C VAL A 358 -24.18 32.61 1.48
N ASP A 359 -24.07 33.76 2.13
CA ASP A 359 -22.76 34.35 2.46
C ASP A 359 -22.42 34.16 3.94
N GLU A 360 -22.33 32.90 4.35
CA GLU A 360 -22.00 32.53 5.73
C GLU A 360 -20.96 31.41 5.75
N ILE A 361 -20.16 31.38 6.82
CA ILE A 361 -19.19 30.32 7.07
C ILE A 361 -19.97 29.08 7.52
N ASN A 362 -19.77 27.97 6.83
CA ASN A 362 -20.27 26.67 7.28
C ASN A 362 -19.23 26.04 8.21
N PRO A 363 -19.52 25.84 9.51
CA PRO A 363 -18.52 25.40 10.49
C PRO A 363 -17.94 24.02 10.16
N TRP A 364 -18.71 23.14 9.53
CA TRP A 364 -18.25 21.80 9.16
C TRP A 364 -17.27 21.83 8.01
N LEU A 365 -17.57 22.59 6.96
CA LEU A 365 -16.70 22.75 5.79
C LEU A 365 -15.44 23.54 6.13
N GLU A 366 -15.56 24.57 6.97
CA GLU A 366 -14.42 25.36 7.44
C GLU A 366 -13.42 24.49 8.23
N ASN A 367 -13.93 23.60 9.07
CA ASN A 367 -13.10 22.67 9.83
C ASN A 367 -12.34 21.71 8.91
N ASP A 368 -13.02 21.15 7.90
CA ASP A 368 -12.38 20.28 6.90
C ASP A 368 -11.34 21.04 6.07
N LEU A 369 -11.63 22.26 5.62
CA LEU A 369 -10.66 23.08 4.90
C LEU A 369 -9.41 23.38 5.72
N LYS A 370 -9.59 23.71 7.00
CA LYS A 370 -8.48 24.01 7.91
C LYS A 370 -7.56 22.80 8.07
N GLU A 371 -8.11 21.63 8.33
CA GLU A 371 -7.33 20.40 8.48
C GLU A 371 -6.74 19.91 7.16
N GLN A 372 -7.49 19.95 6.06
CA GLN A 372 -6.98 19.62 4.73
C GLN A 372 -5.77 20.49 4.36
N THR A 373 -5.82 21.79 4.68
CA THR A 373 -4.70 22.71 4.46
C THR A 373 -3.48 22.33 5.30
N ALA A 374 -3.70 21.90 6.55
CA ALA A 374 -2.62 21.46 7.44
C ALA A 374 -2.02 20.12 7.03
N LEU A 375 -2.78 19.25 6.37
CA LEU A 375 -2.32 17.93 5.91
C LEU A 375 -1.75 17.94 4.48
N GLN A 376 -2.01 18.99 3.69
CA GLN A 376 -1.61 19.09 2.27
C GLN A 376 -1.86 17.78 1.47
N LEU A 377 -3.08 17.25 1.57
CA LEU A 377 -3.44 15.98 0.94
C LEU A 377 -3.11 15.99 -0.56
N LEU A 378 -2.17 15.14 -0.97
CA LEU A 378 -1.73 15.03 -2.37
C LEU A 378 -2.59 14.06 -3.18
N ARG A 379 -3.18 13.06 -2.53
CA ARG A 379 -3.91 11.96 -3.17
C ARG A 379 -5.12 11.55 -2.32
N LEU A 380 -6.14 11.02 -2.99
CA LEU A 380 -7.34 10.48 -2.35
C LEU A 380 -7.58 9.04 -2.82
N PRO A 381 -8.20 8.20 -1.97
CA PRO A 381 -8.47 8.46 -0.56
C PRO A 381 -7.17 8.51 0.26
N ALA A 382 -7.13 9.30 1.33
CA ALA A 382 -6.00 9.34 2.26
C ALA A 382 -6.43 8.82 3.64
N LEU A 383 -5.78 7.74 4.09
CA LEU A 383 -6.04 7.10 5.39
C LEU A 383 -5.05 7.59 6.43
N PHE A 384 -5.54 7.94 7.61
CA PHE A 384 -4.74 8.26 8.78
C PHE A 384 -5.13 7.34 9.93
N VAL A 385 -4.16 6.85 10.70
CA VAL A 385 -4.39 6.07 11.93
C VAL A 385 -3.53 6.68 13.04
N ASP A 386 -4.17 7.17 14.10
CA ASP A 386 -3.59 7.94 15.21
C ASP A 386 -2.66 9.07 14.72
N GLY A 387 -3.11 9.78 13.67
CA GLY A 387 -2.39 10.89 13.04
C GLY A 387 -1.31 10.47 12.03
N VAL A 388 -1.02 9.17 11.89
CA VAL A 388 -0.05 8.65 10.91
C VAL A 388 -0.70 8.45 9.56
N HIS A 389 -0.13 9.04 8.50
CA HIS A 389 -0.60 8.87 7.12
C HIS A 389 -0.21 7.48 6.58
N ALA A 390 -1.19 6.76 6.01
CA ALA A 390 -0.95 5.50 5.31
C ALA A 390 -0.12 5.75 4.03
N ARG A 391 0.92 4.95 3.86
CA ARG A 391 1.84 4.91 2.73
C ARG A 391 1.48 3.80 1.74
N GLY A 392 1.71 4.05 0.46
CA GLY A 392 1.53 3.07 -0.61
C GLY A 392 0.07 2.67 -0.84
N ARG A 393 -0.15 1.44 -1.32
CA ARG A 393 -1.49 0.97 -1.67
C ARG A 393 -2.33 0.72 -0.42
N ILE A 394 -3.44 1.44 -0.31
CA ILE A 394 -4.39 1.30 0.77
C ILE A 394 -5.54 0.41 0.27
N ASP A 395 -5.57 -0.85 0.69
CA ASP A 395 -6.67 -1.79 0.46
C ASP A 395 -7.21 -2.37 1.79
N ALA A 396 -8.13 -3.34 1.76
CA ALA A 396 -8.73 -3.88 2.99
C ALA A 396 -7.67 -4.45 3.96
N SER A 397 -6.67 -5.17 3.44
CA SER A 397 -5.54 -5.67 4.24
C SER A 397 -4.68 -4.52 4.75
N GLY A 398 -4.38 -3.52 3.91
CA GLY A 398 -3.68 -2.31 4.31
C GLY A 398 -4.34 -1.56 5.46
N ILE A 399 -5.66 -1.31 5.39
CA ILE A 399 -6.44 -0.69 6.46
C ILE A 399 -6.35 -1.55 7.73
N MET A 400 -6.60 -2.85 7.62
CA MET A 400 -6.59 -3.75 8.77
C MET A 400 -5.20 -3.77 9.44
N ASN A 401 -4.13 -3.89 8.66
CA ASN A 401 -2.75 -3.88 9.17
C ASN A 401 -2.44 -2.59 9.92
N MET A 402 -2.84 -1.44 9.36
CA MET A 402 -2.55 -0.15 9.98
C MET A 402 -3.35 0.07 11.27
N ILE A 403 -4.65 -0.24 11.27
CA ILE A 403 -5.49 -0.15 12.47
C ILE A 403 -5.00 -1.11 13.55
N CYS A 404 -4.65 -2.34 13.18
CA CYS A 404 -4.13 -3.34 14.11
C CYS A 404 -2.79 -2.94 14.71
N ALA A 405 -1.92 -2.29 13.94
CA ALA A 405 -0.70 -1.70 14.45
C ALA A 405 -0.95 -0.52 15.42
N GLY A 406 -2.03 0.25 15.21
CA GLY A 406 -2.43 1.35 16.09
C GLY A 406 -2.74 0.92 17.53
N TYR A 407 -3.12 -0.34 17.76
CA TYR A 407 -3.29 -0.87 19.12
C TYR A 407 -1.97 -1.03 19.89
N GLY A 408 -0.83 -1.01 19.19
CA GLY A 408 0.50 -1.14 19.78
C GLY A 408 0.61 -2.37 20.70
N ILE A 409 0.99 -2.14 21.95
CA ILE A 409 1.15 -3.19 22.97
C ILE A 409 -0.14 -3.52 23.73
N HIS A 410 -1.26 -2.84 23.44
CA HIS A 410 -2.48 -2.84 24.27
C HIS A 410 -3.48 -3.93 23.86
N ASP A 411 -2.98 -5.17 23.72
CA ASP A 411 -3.76 -6.38 23.43
C ASP A 411 -4.77 -6.20 22.27
N PRO A 412 -4.31 -6.25 21.01
CA PRO A 412 -5.18 -6.01 19.86
C PRO A 412 -6.31 -7.05 19.76
N PRO A 413 -7.48 -6.69 19.18
CA PRO A 413 -8.58 -7.64 18.98
C PRO A 413 -8.15 -8.89 18.20
N ALA A 414 -8.80 -10.04 18.45
CA ALA A 414 -8.44 -11.32 17.82
C ALA A 414 -8.45 -11.27 16.28
N ILE A 415 -9.25 -10.39 15.67
CA ILE A 415 -9.29 -10.18 14.22
C ILE A 415 -7.97 -9.64 13.64
N CYS A 416 -7.11 -9.04 14.47
CA CYS A 416 -5.82 -8.53 14.03
C CYS A 416 -4.85 -9.64 13.65
N SER A 417 -5.08 -10.87 14.12
CA SER A 417 -4.36 -12.04 13.61
C SER A 417 -4.62 -12.34 12.12
N CYS A 418 -5.64 -11.70 11.51
CA CYS A 418 -5.97 -11.83 10.10
C CYS A 418 -5.28 -10.80 9.21
N SER A 419 -4.58 -9.81 9.77
CA SER A 419 -4.19 -8.60 9.04
C SER A 419 -3.17 -8.87 7.92
N ASP A 420 -2.28 -9.85 8.11
CA ASP A 420 -1.28 -10.29 7.12
C ASP A 420 -1.85 -11.15 5.97
N GLN A 421 -3.17 -11.40 5.96
CA GLN A 421 -3.82 -12.21 4.93
C GLN A 421 -4.18 -11.37 3.69
N ASN A 422 -4.18 -12.00 2.51
CA ASN A 422 -4.73 -11.37 1.30
C ASN A 422 -6.24 -11.10 1.44
N ASN A 423 -6.79 -10.20 0.61
CA ASN A 423 -8.18 -9.73 0.75
C ASN A 423 -9.25 -10.85 0.79
N MET A 424 -9.09 -11.95 0.04
CA MET A 424 -10.05 -13.06 0.07
C MET A 424 -9.94 -13.89 1.36
N ALA A 425 -8.71 -14.14 1.83
CA ALA A 425 -8.47 -14.86 3.07
C ALA A 425 -8.83 -14.01 4.30
N LEU A 426 -8.62 -12.69 4.23
CA LEU A 426 -8.95 -11.71 5.26
C LEU A 426 -10.43 -11.79 5.66
N ILE A 427 -11.34 -11.66 4.70
CA ILE A 427 -12.79 -11.68 4.99
C ILE A 427 -13.20 -13.02 5.63
N ASN A 428 -12.67 -14.14 5.15
CA ASN A 428 -12.96 -15.45 5.72
C ASN A 428 -12.41 -15.60 7.14
N CYS A 429 -11.22 -15.07 7.41
CA CYS A 429 -10.60 -15.07 8.73
C CYS A 429 -11.38 -14.20 9.73
N ILE A 430 -11.84 -13.02 9.28
CA ILE A 430 -12.70 -12.14 10.08
C ILE A 430 -14.02 -12.84 10.44
N LYS A 431 -14.68 -13.49 9.48
CA LYS A 431 -15.91 -14.27 9.74
C LYS A 431 -15.69 -15.41 10.72
N GLN A 432 -14.49 -15.95 10.78
CA GLN A 432 -14.10 -17.01 11.72
C GLN A 432 -13.65 -16.44 13.08
N GLY A 433 -13.59 -15.12 13.24
CA GLY A 433 -13.23 -14.46 14.50
C GLY A 433 -11.73 -14.49 14.81
N GLY A 434 -10.87 -14.54 13.78
CA GLY A 434 -9.40 -14.57 13.94
C GLY A 434 -8.76 -15.83 13.36
N ALA A 435 -7.45 -15.76 13.09
CA ALA A 435 -6.69 -16.84 12.44
C ALA A 435 -6.63 -18.12 13.29
N LEU A 436 -6.59 -17.99 14.62
CA LEU A 436 -6.59 -19.13 15.55
C LEU A 436 -7.92 -19.90 15.52
N ASN A 437 -9.04 -19.18 15.34
CA ASN A 437 -10.36 -19.79 15.20
C ASN A 437 -10.58 -20.33 13.78
N ALA A 438 -9.92 -19.75 12.78
CA ALA A 438 -9.97 -20.21 11.40
C ALA A 438 -9.23 -21.54 11.17
N ALA A 439 -8.09 -21.73 11.85
CA ALA A 439 -7.33 -22.98 11.82
C ALA A 439 -8.11 -24.17 12.40
N SER A 440 -9.13 -23.93 13.23
CA SER A 440 -9.99 -24.98 13.78
C SER A 440 -11.00 -25.53 12.76
N LEU A 441 -11.24 -24.84 11.64
CA LEU A 441 -12.33 -25.16 10.70
C LEU A 441 -11.89 -25.28 9.23
N SER A 442 -10.64 -24.97 8.89
CA SER A 442 -10.09 -25.22 7.55
C SER A 442 -9.82 -26.72 7.33
N GLY A 443 -10.88 -27.46 7.00
CA GLY A 443 -10.91 -28.70 6.22
C GLY A 443 -9.63 -29.54 6.16
N GLY A 444 -9.25 -30.16 7.27
CA GLY A 444 -8.43 -31.36 7.20
C GLY A 444 -9.17 -32.43 6.41
N VAL A 445 -8.48 -33.12 5.49
CA VAL A 445 -9.05 -34.28 4.78
C VAL A 445 -9.58 -35.24 5.84
N SER A 446 -10.89 -35.53 5.80
CA SER A 446 -11.51 -36.46 6.74
C SER A 446 -10.68 -37.75 6.84
N LEU A 447 -10.54 -38.29 8.05
CA LEU A 447 -9.83 -39.54 8.28
C LEU A 447 -10.33 -40.65 7.34
N THR A 448 -11.63 -40.61 6.97
CA THR A 448 -12.26 -41.53 6.03
C THR A 448 -11.71 -41.41 4.60
N THR A 449 -11.51 -40.19 4.09
CA THR A 449 -10.94 -39.97 2.75
C THR A 449 -9.47 -40.37 2.69
N LEU A 450 -8.73 -40.17 3.78
CA LEU A 450 -7.31 -40.55 3.88
C LEU A 450 -7.15 -42.08 3.89
N ILE A 451 -8.01 -42.80 4.63
CA ILE A 451 -8.07 -44.27 4.61
C ILE A 451 -8.43 -44.80 3.22
N PHE A 452 -9.35 -44.15 2.51
CA PHE A 452 -9.77 -44.57 1.17
C PHE A 452 -8.64 -44.45 0.13
N ILE A 453 -7.87 -43.36 0.19
CA ILE A 453 -6.70 -43.14 -0.69
C ILE A 453 -5.61 -44.18 -0.40
N LEU A 454 -5.32 -44.45 0.88
CA LEU A 454 -4.34 -45.46 1.28
C LEU A 454 -4.76 -46.87 0.87
N ALA A 455 -6.05 -47.20 0.95
CA ALA A 455 -6.58 -48.47 0.47
C ALA A 455 -6.41 -48.63 -1.05
N LEU A 456 -6.69 -47.59 -1.83
CA LEU A 456 -6.49 -47.61 -3.29
C LEU A 456 -5.00 -47.77 -3.66
N ALA A 457 -4.11 -47.08 -2.96
CA ALA A 457 -2.67 -47.23 -3.16
C ALA A 457 -2.20 -48.65 -2.80
N GLY A 458 -2.72 -49.22 -1.69
CA GLY A 458 -2.45 -50.60 -1.28
C GLY A 458 -2.89 -51.63 -2.32
N VAL A 459 -4.08 -51.46 -2.91
CA VAL A 459 -4.58 -52.31 -4.01
C VAL A 459 -3.69 -52.18 -5.26
N GLY A 460 -3.21 -50.97 -5.58
CA GLY A 460 -2.27 -50.73 -6.66
C GLY A 460 -0.94 -51.49 -6.48
N VAL A 461 -0.37 -51.43 -5.27
CA VAL A 461 0.87 -52.16 -4.96
C VAL A 461 0.66 -53.67 -4.96
N ALA A 462 -0.45 -54.16 -4.39
CA ALA A 462 -0.77 -55.58 -4.35
C ALA A 462 -1.00 -56.17 -5.76
N SER A 463 -1.70 -55.44 -6.63
CA SER A 463 -1.92 -55.85 -8.01
C SER A 463 -0.64 -55.86 -8.84
N ALA A 464 0.23 -54.85 -8.68
CA ALA A 464 1.55 -54.83 -9.30
C ALA A 464 2.44 -55.99 -8.80
N GLY A 465 2.43 -56.28 -7.49
CA GLY A 465 3.13 -57.41 -6.89
C GLY A 465 2.62 -58.76 -7.41
N TYR A 466 1.31 -58.93 -7.55
CA TYR A 466 0.71 -60.14 -8.11
C TYR A 466 1.10 -60.36 -9.59
N VAL A 467 1.09 -59.30 -10.39
CA VAL A 467 1.55 -59.36 -11.79
C VAL A 467 3.03 -59.75 -11.86
N TYR A 468 3.88 -59.15 -11.03
CA TYR A 468 5.31 -59.47 -10.96
C TYR A 468 5.54 -60.93 -10.56
N TRP A 469 4.86 -61.41 -9.51
CA TRP A 469 4.94 -62.80 -9.05
C TRP A 469 4.51 -63.79 -10.13
N LYS A 470 3.40 -63.51 -10.83
CA LYS A 470 2.92 -64.34 -11.94
C LYS A 470 3.90 -64.35 -13.13
N ARG A 471 4.61 -63.25 -13.37
CA ARG A 471 5.64 -63.14 -14.42
C ARG A 471 6.89 -63.92 -14.07
N SER A 472 7.33 -63.87 -12.81
CA SER A 472 8.46 -64.66 -12.29
C SER A 472 8.21 -66.17 -12.37
N GLN A 473 7.01 -66.65 -12.04
CA GLN A 473 6.66 -68.06 -12.22
C GLN A 473 6.64 -68.54 -13.68
N ARG A 474 6.49 -67.64 -14.65
CA ARG A 474 6.63 -68.00 -16.07
C ARG A 474 8.10 -68.19 -16.43
N GLN A 475 8.98 -67.29 -15.99
CA GLN A 475 10.42 -67.39 -16.22
C GLN A 475 11.04 -68.64 -15.57
N MET A 476 10.58 -69.04 -14.38
CA MET A 476 11.03 -70.28 -13.73
C MET A 476 10.67 -71.55 -14.52
N ARG A 477 9.55 -71.55 -15.26
CA ARG A 477 9.17 -72.70 -16.10
C ARG A 477 10.02 -72.83 -17.37
N ASP A 478 10.53 -71.71 -17.89
CA ASP A 478 11.38 -71.71 -19.07
C ASP A 478 12.82 -72.21 -18.74
N GLN A 479 13.33 -71.88 -17.54
CA GLN A 479 14.62 -72.40 -17.07
C GLN A 479 14.60 -73.90 -16.75
N VAL A 480 13.49 -74.43 -16.24
CA VAL A 480 13.33 -75.88 -16.03
C VAL A 480 13.28 -76.63 -17.37
N ARG A 481 12.71 -76.02 -18.42
CA ARG A 481 12.73 -76.59 -19.78
C ARG A 481 14.10 -76.53 -20.44
N SER A 482 14.92 -75.50 -20.17
CA SER A 482 16.28 -75.43 -20.71
C SER A 482 17.24 -76.44 -20.07
N ILE A 483 17.03 -76.79 -18.80
CA ILE A 483 17.84 -77.83 -18.10
C ILE A 483 17.43 -79.25 -18.55
N LEU A 484 16.17 -79.47 -18.91
CA LEU A 484 15.71 -80.79 -19.40
C LEU A 484 16.12 -81.07 -20.86
N ALA A 485 16.50 -80.04 -21.62
CA ALA A 485 17.00 -80.17 -22.99
C ALA A 485 18.46 -80.65 -23.07
N GLU A 486 19.18 -80.68 -21.94
CA GLU A 486 20.62 -81.04 -21.87
C GLU A 486 20.86 -82.53 -21.56
N TYR A 487 19.79 -83.33 -21.43
CA TYR A 487 19.84 -84.79 -21.26
C TYR A 487 19.16 -85.57 -22.40
N MET A 488 19.18 -85.02 -23.62
CA MET A 488 18.86 -85.80 -24.82
C MET A 488 20.18 -86.21 -25.50
N PRO A 489 20.52 -87.52 -25.55
CA PRO A 489 21.82 -87.96 -26.03
C PRO A 489 21.94 -87.80 -27.55
N LEU A 490 23.08 -87.26 -27.98
CA LEU A 490 23.54 -87.14 -29.36
C LEU A 490 23.99 -88.51 -29.88
N GLU A 491 23.48 -88.92 -31.05
CA GLU A 491 24.15 -89.89 -31.92
C GLU A 491 24.73 -89.15 -33.14
N ASP A 492 26.01 -89.43 -33.40
CA ASP A 492 26.83 -88.96 -34.53
C ASP A 492 26.28 -89.42 -35.88
N GLN A 493 26.35 -88.54 -36.90
CA GLN A 493 26.77 -88.94 -38.25
C GLN A 493 27.09 -87.73 -39.16
N SER A 494 28.39 -87.58 -39.42
CA SER A 494 29.06 -87.47 -40.73
C SER A 494 28.49 -86.60 -41.85
N ASP A 495 29.43 -85.86 -42.47
CA ASP A 495 29.47 -85.44 -43.88
C ASP A 495 28.48 -84.34 -44.30
N GLU A 496 28.75 -83.39 -45.19
CA GLU A 496 29.86 -82.95 -46.02
C GLU A 496 29.30 -81.70 -46.76
N TYR A 497 30.12 -80.67 -47.00
CA TYR A 497 29.93 -79.54 -47.94
C TYR A 497 28.60 -78.73 -47.95
N ASP A 498 28.67 -77.42 -47.68
CA ASP A 498 28.65 -76.40 -48.75
C ASP A 498 28.86 -74.95 -48.21
N GLY A 499 29.56 -74.14 -49.00
CA GLY A 499 29.29 -72.70 -49.18
C GLY A 499 29.58 -71.71 -48.04
N MET A 500 30.85 -71.35 -47.85
CA MET A 500 31.25 -70.18 -47.05
C MET A 500 31.23 -68.89 -47.90
N VAL A 501 30.41 -67.89 -47.55
CA VAL A 501 30.77 -66.47 -47.72
C VAL A 501 30.49 -65.73 -46.42
N LYS A 502 31.57 -65.46 -45.69
CA LYS A 502 31.62 -64.66 -44.47
C LYS A 502 31.39 -63.18 -44.80
N MET A 503 30.42 -62.54 -44.16
CA MET A 503 30.39 -61.08 -44.04
C MET A 503 31.15 -60.63 -42.78
N HIS A 504 31.79 -59.47 -42.92
CA HIS A 504 32.75 -58.86 -42.00
C HIS A 504 32.11 -58.41 -40.65
N PRO A 505 32.84 -58.44 -39.51
CA PRO A 505 32.28 -58.26 -38.16
C PRO A 505 31.62 -56.90 -37.86
N ALA A 506 31.78 -55.90 -38.73
CA ALA A 506 31.16 -54.59 -38.56
C ALA A 506 29.67 -54.55 -38.96
N ALA A 507 29.17 -55.57 -39.68
CA ALA A 507 27.77 -55.63 -40.12
C ALA A 507 26.82 -56.32 -39.11
N VAL A 508 27.34 -57.07 -38.14
CA VAL A 508 26.51 -57.79 -37.14
C VAL A 508 26.20 -56.93 -35.90
N ALA A 509 26.98 -55.86 -35.66
CA ALA A 509 26.76 -54.95 -34.53
C ALA A 509 25.59 -53.96 -34.72
N ALA A 510 25.05 -53.82 -35.94
CA ALA A 510 23.97 -52.87 -36.23
C ALA A 510 22.55 -53.45 -36.09
N ALA A 511 22.38 -54.75 -35.81
CA ALA A 511 21.08 -55.41 -35.87
C ALA A 511 20.42 -55.75 -34.51
N LYS A 512 20.99 -55.34 -33.37
CA LYS A 512 20.35 -55.52 -32.04
C LYS A 512 20.56 -54.33 -31.11
N SER A 513 19.93 -53.20 -31.41
CA SER A 513 19.49 -52.28 -30.35
C SER A 513 18.25 -51.49 -30.79
N PRO A 514 17.16 -51.46 -30.00
CA PRO A 514 15.95 -50.73 -30.35
C PRO A 514 15.91 -49.39 -29.60
N ARG A 515 16.14 -48.27 -30.31
CA ARG A 515 15.72 -46.93 -29.86
C ARG A 515 15.48 -46.03 -31.07
N GLY A 516 14.21 -45.82 -31.40
CA GLY A 516 13.76 -44.75 -32.28
C GLY A 516 12.82 -43.85 -31.50
N TYR A 517 13.10 -42.54 -31.46
CA TYR A 517 12.36 -41.51 -32.20
C TYR A 517 12.72 -40.12 -31.61
N MET A 518 13.27 -39.25 -32.44
CA MET A 518 13.42 -37.81 -32.18
C MET A 518 13.00 -37.10 -33.48
N PRO A 519 12.08 -36.12 -33.46
CA PRO A 519 11.64 -35.43 -34.67
C PRO A 519 12.51 -34.20 -34.96
N THR A 520 12.80 -33.97 -36.25
CA THR A 520 13.39 -32.75 -36.80
C THR A 520 12.29 -31.83 -37.34
N ASN A 521 12.26 -30.57 -36.88
CA ASN A 521 11.56 -29.48 -37.58
C ASN A 521 12.48 -28.93 -38.68
N GLY A 522 11.94 -28.81 -39.89
CA GLY A 522 12.61 -28.21 -41.04
C GLY A 522 12.52 -26.69 -41.03
N PHE A 523 13.57 -26.05 -41.55
CA PHE A 523 13.51 -24.70 -42.08
C PHE A 523 14.20 -24.68 -43.44
N ILE A 524 13.48 -24.09 -44.39
CA ILE A 524 13.81 -23.90 -45.79
C ILE A 524 14.68 -22.64 -45.89
N MET A 525 15.73 -22.73 -46.71
CA MET A 525 16.52 -21.60 -47.21
C MET A 525 15.78 -20.96 -48.38
N THR A 526 15.68 -19.63 -48.40
CA THR A 526 15.54 -18.83 -49.63
C THR A 526 16.39 -17.60 -49.49
N ASP A 527 17.29 -17.43 -50.45
CA ASP A 527 18.03 -16.21 -50.77
C ASP A 527 17.08 -15.09 -51.18
N GLU A 528 17.43 -13.83 -50.87
CA GLU A 528 17.26 -12.71 -51.81
C GLU A 528 18.13 -11.51 -51.39
N GLU A 529 18.87 -11.00 -52.37
CA GLU A 529 19.61 -9.73 -52.40
C GLU A 529 18.66 -8.54 -52.64
N ASP A 530 19.20 -7.35 -52.36
CA ASP A 530 18.97 -6.06 -53.05
C ASP A 530 17.85 -5.07 -52.65
N HIS A 531 18.35 -3.87 -52.30
CA HIS A 531 17.94 -2.51 -52.71
C HIS A 531 16.48 -2.04 -52.54
N LEU A 532 16.24 -1.15 -51.55
CA LEU A 532 16.07 0.32 -51.70
C LEU A 532 15.79 1.01 -50.36
#